data_AF-A0A659UJ68-F1
#
_entry.id   AF-A0A659UJ68-F1
#
_cell.length_a   1.000
_cell.length_b   1.000
_cell.length_c   1.000
_cell.angle_alpha   90.00
_cell.angle_beta   90.00
_cell.angle_gamma   90.00
#
_symmetry.space_group_name_H-M   'P 1'
#
loop_
_entity.id
_entity.type
_entity.pdbx_description
1 polymer ?
#
loop_
_entity_poly.entity_id
_entity_poly.type
_entity_poly.pdbx_seq_one_letter_code
_entity_poly.pdbx_strand_id
1 'polypeptide(L)'
;AGGHGRGRGLLFTGNHAEHGSHAAANAGSRLSVPVQPPFNVLNRPFLTVFNAAYRWKKGKSPVPRQAGYQGFFFPLDGVRDWNRLYGPRGLFQHQSVVPSANARR
;
A
#
# COMPACT_ATOMS: atom_id res chain seq x y z
N ALA A 1 22.49 -14.71 -4.79
CA ALA A 1 22.30 -13.27 -4.50
C ALA A 1 21.36 -13.06 -3.30
N GLY A 2 21.79 -13.45 -2.10
CA GLY A 2 21.00 -13.30 -0.88
C GLY A 2 21.07 -11.86 -0.36
N GLY A 3 20.03 -11.07 -0.61
CA GLY A 3 19.88 -9.79 0.07
C GLY A 3 19.10 -10.04 1.35
N HIS A 4 19.73 -9.95 2.53
CA HIS A 4 19.11 -10.14 3.85
C HIS A 4 17.88 -9.23 4.14
N GLY A 5 17.47 -8.38 3.20
CA GLY A 5 16.23 -7.61 3.23
C GLY A 5 15.39 -7.55 1.94
N ARG A 6 15.66 -8.39 0.93
CA ARG A 6 14.81 -8.49 -0.27
C ARG A 6 13.56 -9.34 0.04
N GLY A 7 12.41 -8.96 -0.53
CA GLY A 7 11.14 -9.69 -0.33
C GLY A 7 10.38 -9.38 0.96
N ARG A 8 10.78 -8.35 1.72
CA ARG A 8 10.03 -7.90 2.90
C ARG A 8 8.74 -7.19 2.47
N GLY A 9 7.65 -7.42 3.20
CA GLY A 9 6.34 -6.80 2.97
C GLY A 9 5.61 -6.49 4.27
N LEU A 10 4.50 -5.76 4.15
CA LEU A 10 3.56 -5.53 5.25
C LEU A 10 2.33 -6.40 5.00
N LEU A 11 2.05 -7.31 5.92
CA LEU A 11 0.89 -8.20 5.85
C LEU A 11 -0.26 -7.60 6.66
N PHE A 12 -1.40 -7.42 6.00
CA PHE A 12 -2.67 -7.14 6.66
C PHE A 12 -3.51 -8.40 6.66
N THR A 13 -3.94 -8.83 7.84
CA THR A 13 -4.92 -9.91 8.01
C THR A 13 -6.03 -9.43 8.93
N GLY A 14 -7.22 -9.98 8.73
CA GLY A 14 -8.39 -9.60 9.52
C GLY A 14 -9.60 -10.39 9.06
N ASN A 15 -10.55 -10.55 9.98
CA ASN A 15 -11.86 -11.11 9.70
C ASN A 15 -12.89 -9.99 9.57
N HIS A 16 -14.04 -10.28 8.96
CA HIS A 16 -15.17 -9.36 9.02
C HIS A 16 -15.58 -9.14 10.48
N ALA A 17 -15.91 -7.89 10.83
CA ALA A 17 -16.41 -7.58 12.16
C ALA A 17 -17.83 -8.14 12.33
N GLU A 18 -18.11 -8.78 13.46
CA GLU A 18 -19.45 -9.27 13.81
C GLU A 18 -20.45 -8.13 14.05
N HIS A 19 -19.93 -6.98 14.47
CA HIS A 19 -20.71 -5.80 14.84
C HIS A 19 -20.09 -4.56 14.18
N GLY A 20 -20.94 -3.62 13.76
CA GLY A 20 -20.51 -2.36 13.16
C GLY A 20 -21.45 -1.93 12.03
N SER A 21 -21.23 -0.71 11.53
CA SER A 21 -21.97 -0.25 10.37
C SER A 21 -21.50 -0.97 9.11
N HIS A 22 -22.41 -1.64 8.42
CA HIS A 22 -22.19 -2.15 7.06
C HIS A 22 -22.42 -1.08 5.99
N ALA A 23 -22.81 0.13 6.37
CA ALA A 23 -22.94 1.22 5.42
C ALA A 23 -21.56 1.58 4.86
N ALA A 24 -21.46 1.57 3.54
CA ALA A 24 -20.29 2.06 2.84
C ALA A 24 -20.22 3.60 2.98
N ALA A 25 -19.60 4.08 4.06
CA ALA A 25 -19.24 5.48 4.16
C ALA A 25 -18.07 5.74 3.21
N ASN A 26 -18.24 6.67 2.28
CA ASN A 26 -17.13 7.21 1.49
C ASN A 26 -16.27 8.06 2.42
N ALA A 27 -15.24 7.47 3.01
CA ALA A 27 -14.20 8.22 3.69
C ALA A 27 -13.37 8.91 2.60
N GLY A 28 -13.86 10.07 2.15
CA GLY A 28 -13.15 10.89 1.17
C GLY A 28 -11.71 11.14 1.62
N SER A 29 -10.79 11.05 0.68
CA SER A 29 -9.39 11.34 0.98
C SER A 29 -9.20 12.81 1.32
N ARG A 30 -8.66 13.09 2.52
CA ARG A 30 -8.30 14.46 2.95
C ARG A 30 -7.04 14.98 2.25
N LEU A 31 -6.21 14.07 1.72
CA LEU A 31 -4.97 14.38 1.01
C LEU A 31 -5.16 14.18 -0.49
N SER A 32 -4.45 14.94 -1.30
CA SER A 32 -4.44 14.74 -2.75
C SER A 32 -3.18 15.22 -3.41
N VAL A 33 -2.88 14.66 -4.58
CA VAL A 33 -1.80 15.12 -5.46
C VAL A 33 -2.41 16.02 -6.55
N PRO A 34 -2.43 17.35 -6.35
CA PRO A 34 -3.20 18.26 -7.22
C PRO A 34 -2.59 18.44 -8.62
N VAL A 35 -1.31 18.15 -8.79
CA VAL A 35 -0.57 18.36 -10.04
C VAL A 35 0.18 17.10 -10.44
N GLN A 36 0.30 16.86 -11.75
CA GLN A 36 1.14 15.78 -12.27
C GLN A 36 2.55 16.33 -12.52
N PRO A 37 3.58 15.85 -11.79
CA PRO A 37 4.95 16.28 -12.03
C PRO A 37 5.43 15.80 -13.41
N PRO A 38 6.33 16.55 -14.08
CA PRO A 38 6.84 16.17 -15.39
C PRO A 38 7.83 14.99 -15.35
N PHE A 39 8.15 14.49 -14.16
CA PHE A 39 9.04 13.36 -13.92
C PHE A 39 8.43 12.38 -12.92
N ASN A 40 8.95 11.15 -12.89
CA ASN A 40 8.52 10.12 -11.94
C ASN A 40 9.09 10.43 -10.54
N VAL A 41 8.20 10.64 -9.57
CA VAL A 41 8.56 10.90 -8.16
C VAL A 41 8.82 9.59 -7.41
N LEU A 42 8.21 8.48 -7.85
CA LEU A 42 8.33 7.15 -7.25
C LEU A 42 9.63 6.45 -7.66
N ASN A 43 10.75 7.12 -7.45
CA ASN A 43 12.08 6.59 -7.66
C ASN A 43 12.58 5.78 -6.44
N ARG A 44 13.70 5.07 -6.59
CA ARG A 44 14.27 4.20 -5.55
C ARG A 44 14.49 4.91 -4.20
N PRO A 45 15.11 6.11 -4.11
CA PRO A 45 15.31 6.77 -2.82
C PRO A 45 13.98 7.19 -2.16
N PHE A 46 13.05 7.77 -2.93
CA PHE A 46 11.72 8.13 -2.41
C PHE A 46 10.99 6.90 -1.86
N LEU A 47 10.92 5.82 -2.65
CA LEU A 47 10.27 4.58 -2.23
C LEU A 47 10.92 3.96 -0.99
N THR A 48 12.24 4.08 -0.85
CA THR A 48 12.96 3.58 0.33
C THR A 48 12.53 4.33 1.60
N VAL A 49 12.50 5.66 1.54
CA VAL A 49 12.07 6.51 2.67
C VAL A 49 10.58 6.30 2.97
N PHE A 50 9.74 6.32 1.95
CA PHE A 50 8.30 6.10 2.08
C PHE A 50 8.00 4.75 2.73
N ASN A 51 8.59 3.66 2.22
CA ASN A 51 8.38 2.32 2.76
C ASN A 51 8.88 2.18 4.21
N ALA A 52 9.99 2.85 4.56
CA ALA A 52 10.50 2.87 5.93
C ALA A 52 9.55 3.59 6.90
N ALA A 53 9.09 4.79 6.53
CA ALA A 53 8.15 5.58 7.32
C ALA A 53 6.78 4.86 7.46
N TYR A 54 6.27 4.29 6.36
CA TYR A 54 5.01 3.56 6.35
C TYR A 54 5.06 2.33 7.25
N ARG A 55 6.15 1.54 7.19
CA ARG A 55 6.37 0.41 8.09
C ARG A 55 6.44 0.84 9.54
N TRP A 56 7.17 1.91 9.87
CA TRP A 56 7.28 2.39 11.25
C TRP A 56 5.93 2.84 11.82
N LYS A 57 5.08 3.48 10.99
CA LYS A 57 3.72 3.87 11.36
C LYS A 57 2.80 2.67 11.58
N LYS A 58 2.88 1.65 10.74
CA LYS A 58 1.97 0.49 10.78
C LYS A 58 2.44 -0.66 11.69
N GLY A 59 3.73 -0.81 11.93
CA GLY A 59 4.32 -1.91 12.70
C GLY A 59 4.20 -1.81 14.22
N LYS A 60 3.49 -0.80 14.75
CA LYS A 60 3.44 -0.50 16.20
C LYS A 60 2.20 -1.04 16.94
N SER A 61 1.25 -1.70 16.28
CA SER A 61 0.01 -2.11 16.94
C SER A 61 -0.14 -3.65 16.90
N PRO A 62 0.22 -4.36 17.99
CA PRO A 62 0.04 -5.81 18.10
C PRO A 62 -1.42 -6.21 18.41
N VAL A 63 -2.30 -5.24 18.67
CA VAL A 63 -3.68 -5.49 19.10
C VAL A 63 -4.61 -5.47 17.87
N PRO A 64 -5.51 -6.45 17.71
CA PRO A 64 -6.57 -6.39 16.71
C PRO A 64 -7.37 -5.10 16.83
N ARG A 65 -7.64 -4.46 15.69
CA ARG A 65 -8.40 -3.20 15.63
C ARG A 65 -9.47 -3.30 14.57
N GLN A 66 -10.64 -2.74 14.87
CA GLN A 66 -11.64 -2.50 13.84
C GLN A 66 -11.09 -1.48 12.83
N ALA A 67 -11.28 -1.76 11.55
CA ALA A 67 -10.86 -0.90 10.45
C ALA A 67 -11.99 -0.83 9.42
N GLY A 68 -12.23 0.35 8.87
CA GLY A 68 -13.15 0.50 7.75
C GLY A 68 -12.59 -0.18 6.49
N TYR A 69 -13.49 -0.69 5.63
CA TYR A 69 -13.14 -1.46 4.44
C TYR A 69 -12.11 -0.73 3.55
N GLN A 70 -12.30 0.58 3.34
CA GLN A 70 -11.46 1.37 2.44
C GLN A 70 -10.00 1.42 2.92
N GLY A 71 -9.78 1.67 4.22
CA GLY A 71 -8.43 1.73 4.79
C GLY A 71 -7.75 0.36 4.93
N PHE A 72 -8.52 -0.74 4.92
CA PHE A 72 -8.01 -2.11 4.98
C PHE A 72 -7.61 -2.63 3.59
N PHE A 73 -8.50 -2.53 2.60
CA PHE A 73 -8.29 -3.05 1.24
C PHE A 73 -7.58 -2.07 0.30
N PHE A 74 -7.79 -0.77 0.49
CA PHE A 74 -7.28 0.29 -0.40
C PHE A 74 -6.46 1.33 0.38
N PRO A 75 -5.39 0.93 1.08
CA PRO A 75 -4.63 1.83 1.97
C PRO A 75 -4.00 3.03 1.24
N LEU A 76 -3.79 2.94 -0.09
CA LEU A 76 -3.26 4.02 -0.92
C LEU A 76 -4.33 5.02 -1.37
N ASP A 77 -5.60 4.63 -1.39
CA ASP A 77 -6.72 5.49 -1.79
C ASP A 77 -7.04 6.56 -0.73
N GLY A 78 -6.37 6.51 0.42
CA GLY A 78 -6.32 7.60 1.39
C GLY A 78 -5.55 8.83 0.91
N VAL A 79 -4.96 8.80 -0.30
CA VAL A 79 -4.45 9.96 -1.03
C VAL A 79 -5.10 9.95 -2.42
N ARG A 80 -5.93 10.95 -2.70
CA ARG A 80 -6.57 11.10 -4.00
C ARG A 80 -5.52 11.40 -5.06
N ASP A 81 -5.69 10.83 -6.25
CA ASP A 81 -4.81 11.06 -7.41
C ASP A 81 -3.33 10.66 -7.17
N TRP A 82 -3.05 9.75 -6.23
CA TRP A 82 -1.68 9.34 -5.91
C TRP A 82 -0.93 8.77 -7.14
N ASN A 83 -1.66 8.19 -8.09
CA ASN A 83 -1.14 7.67 -9.35
C ASN A 83 -0.43 8.75 -10.21
N ARG A 84 -0.72 10.04 -10.01
CA ARG A 84 0.01 11.12 -10.71
C ARG A 84 1.51 11.12 -10.39
N LEU A 85 1.92 10.57 -9.24
CA LEU A 85 3.32 10.48 -8.83
C LEU A 85 4.18 9.60 -9.75
N TYR A 86 3.58 8.74 -10.58
CA TYR A 86 4.29 7.99 -11.61
C TYR A 86 4.85 8.87 -12.74
N GLY A 87 4.39 10.13 -12.84
CA GLY A 87 4.76 11.03 -13.93
C GLY A 87 4.05 10.67 -15.25
N PRO A 88 4.38 11.34 -16.36
CA PRO A 88 3.64 11.22 -17.63
C PRO A 88 3.79 9.86 -18.31
N ARG A 89 4.85 9.11 -18.01
CA ARG A 89 5.09 7.78 -18.59
C ARG A 89 4.34 6.65 -17.87
N GLY A 90 3.71 6.93 -16.73
CA GLY A 90 2.98 5.95 -15.95
C GLY A 90 3.87 4.82 -15.40
N LEU A 91 3.30 3.61 -15.36
CA LEU A 91 3.96 2.40 -14.86
C LEU A 91 3.65 1.21 -15.78
N PHE A 92 4.56 0.24 -15.83
CA PHE A 92 4.27 -1.08 -16.38
C PHE A 92 3.89 -2.03 -15.25
N GLN A 93 2.69 -2.57 -15.32
CA GLN A 93 2.20 -3.51 -14.32
C GLN A 93 2.57 -4.93 -14.75
N HIS A 94 3.25 -5.65 -13.86
CA HIS A 94 3.57 -7.06 -14.06
C HIS A 94 3.06 -7.86 -12.87
N GLN A 95 2.18 -8.83 -13.14
CA GLN A 95 1.66 -9.76 -12.16
C GLN A 95 1.91 -11.17 -12.67
N SER A 96 2.53 -11.99 -11.84
CA SER A 96 2.80 -13.40 -12.13
C SER A 96 2.52 -14.21 -10.87
N VAL A 97 2.14 -15.47 -11.06
CA VAL A 97 1.89 -16.42 -9.98
C VAL A 97 2.86 -17.58 -10.18
N VAL A 98 3.64 -17.89 -9.15
CA VAL A 98 4.57 -19.02 -9.16
C VAL A 98 3.94 -20.14 -8.32
N PRO A 99 3.76 -21.36 -8.86
CA PRO A 99 3.27 -22.49 -8.08
C PRO A 99 4.15 -22.72 -6.85
N SER A 100 3.53 -23.07 -5.72
CA SER A 100 4.22 -23.28 -4.44
C SER A 100 5.36 -24.30 -4.53
N ALA A 101 5.20 -25.35 -5.35
CA ALA A 101 6.22 -26.36 -5.62
C ALA A 101 7.53 -25.77 -6.20
N ASN A 102 7.42 -24.68 -6.97
CA ASN A 102 8.53 -24.00 -7.64
C ASN A 102 8.98 -22.73 -6.90
N ALA A 103 8.26 -22.32 -5.85
CA ALA A 103 8.54 -21.12 -5.06
C ALA A 103 9.56 -21.43 -3.94
N ARG A 104 10.80 -21.78 -4.30
CA ARG A 104 11.90 -21.92 -3.32
C ARG A 104 12.60 -20.58 -3.06
N ARG A 105 13.14 -20.43 -1.85
CA ARG A 105 13.82 -19.23 -1.35
C ARG A 105 15.22 -19.06 -1.93
#